data_AF-G2YUL9-F1
#
_entry.id   AF-G2YUL9-F1
#
_cell.length_a   1.000
_cell.length_b   1.000
_cell.length_c   1.000
_cell.angle_alpha   90.00
_cell.angle_beta   90.00
_cell.angle_gamma   90.00
#
_symmetry.space_group_name_H-M   'P 1'
#
loop_
_entity.id
_entity.type
_entity.pdbx_description
1 polymer ?
#
loop_
_entity_poly.entity_id
_entity_poly.type
_entity_poly.pdbx_seq_one_letter_code
_entity_poly.pdbx_strand_id
1 'polypeptide(L)'
;MDALARQDGAAIGEAMGAYLSEKSGPFATGGNFCMGDPTKPHAEFVQSLLRSPTEGSGGYFSYTALGNFIPEAGSGDTIGKQNVSTSSDTKDGAASPGNYLTIACMLLHPLSRENTHITSSDPEITPQIDPKCLSHPLDLAILSRHVRYNSKIISSPPLSTHLKPSGRRNHGAPSDIMDLDAVKE
;
A
#
# COMPACT_ATOMS: atom_id res chain seq x y z
N MET A 1 11.39 15.89 -12.16
CA MET A 1 10.51 14.72 -12.36
C MET A 1 10.75 14.19 -13.78
N ASP A 2 10.91 12.89 -13.96
CA ASP A 2 11.18 12.28 -15.28
C ASP A 2 9.89 12.14 -16.14
N ALA A 3 10.03 11.94 -17.45
CA ALA A 3 8.91 11.81 -18.40
C ALA A 3 7.94 10.68 -18.03
N LEU A 4 8.46 9.55 -17.52
CA LEU A 4 7.64 8.45 -17.03
C LEU A 4 6.83 8.83 -15.78
N ALA A 5 7.43 9.61 -14.88
CA ALA A 5 6.74 10.12 -13.69
C ALA A 5 5.67 11.18 -14.02
N ARG A 6 5.77 11.85 -15.19
CA ARG A 6 4.77 12.79 -15.70
C ARG A 6 3.65 12.14 -16.51
N GLN A 7 3.63 10.81 -16.65
CA GLN A 7 2.67 10.07 -17.48
C GLN A 7 2.67 10.49 -18.96
N ASP A 8 3.85 10.80 -19.51
CA ASP A 8 4.00 11.12 -20.93
C ASP A 8 3.73 9.89 -21.81
N GLY A 9 2.84 10.04 -22.81
CA GLY A 9 2.37 8.92 -23.63
C GLY A 9 3.45 8.26 -24.49
N ALA A 10 4.46 9.02 -24.95
CA ALA A 10 5.56 8.47 -25.74
C ALA A 10 6.51 7.67 -24.84
N ALA A 11 6.84 8.20 -23.66
CA ALA A 11 7.66 7.53 -22.67
C ALA A 11 7.02 6.22 -22.16
N ILE A 12 5.69 6.22 -21.96
CA ILE A 12 4.94 5.01 -21.60
C ILE A 12 4.99 3.99 -22.75
N GLY A 13 4.79 4.42 -24.00
CA GLY A 13 4.83 3.54 -25.17
C GLY A 13 6.20 2.87 -25.36
N GLU A 14 7.29 3.62 -25.18
CA GLU A 14 8.66 3.10 -25.26
C GLU A 14 8.96 2.09 -24.14
N ALA A 15 8.59 2.41 -22.90
CA ALA A 15 8.75 1.51 -21.75
C ALA A 15 7.94 0.22 -21.92
N MET A 16 6.70 0.31 -22.43
CA MET A 16 5.88 -0.87 -22.75
C MET A 16 6.51 -1.71 -23.87
N GLY A 17 7.08 -1.06 -24.90
CA GLY A 17 7.79 -1.74 -25.98
C GLY A 17 8.99 -2.55 -25.46
N ALA A 18 9.84 -1.93 -24.65
CA ALA A 18 11.01 -2.56 -24.04
C ALA A 18 10.62 -3.73 -23.11
N TYR A 19 9.55 -3.58 -22.33
CA TYR A 19 9.03 -4.66 -21.50
C TYR A 19 8.53 -5.85 -22.32
N LEU A 20 7.85 -5.58 -23.45
CA LEU A 20 7.31 -6.64 -24.30
C LEU A 20 8.42 -7.43 -25.00
N SER A 21 9.47 -6.76 -25.49
CA SER A 21 10.57 -7.38 -26.22
C SER A 21 11.60 -8.07 -25.32
N GLU A 22 12.05 -7.38 -24.27
CA GLU A 22 13.25 -7.75 -23.52
C GLU A 22 12.96 -8.10 -22.06
N LYS A 23 11.71 -7.94 -21.61
CA LYS A 23 11.33 -8.04 -20.19
C LYS A 23 12.16 -7.12 -19.29
N SER A 24 12.69 -6.04 -19.84
CA SER A 24 13.46 -5.02 -19.14
C SER A 24 12.54 -3.91 -18.61
N GLY A 25 12.98 -3.19 -17.57
CA GLY A 25 12.23 -2.10 -16.93
C GLY A 25 11.46 -2.52 -15.66
N PRO A 26 11.05 -1.54 -14.82
CA PRO A 26 10.29 -1.83 -13.60
C PRO A 26 8.90 -2.40 -13.95
N PHE A 27 8.52 -3.51 -13.32
CA PHE A 27 7.22 -4.17 -13.51
C PHE A 27 6.03 -3.24 -13.21
N ALA A 28 6.22 -2.22 -12.37
CA ALA A 28 5.31 -1.10 -12.15
C ALA A 28 6.08 0.10 -11.55
N THR A 29 5.71 1.33 -11.90
CA THR A 29 6.19 2.59 -11.28
C THR A 29 5.22 3.17 -10.24
N GLY A 30 4.26 2.37 -9.77
CA GLY A 30 3.21 2.77 -8.82
C GLY A 30 1.84 2.30 -9.28
N GLY A 31 0.90 2.18 -8.32
CA GLY A 31 -0.50 1.85 -8.61
C GLY A 31 -1.29 3.10 -8.97
N ASN A 32 -2.10 3.04 -10.04
CA ASN A 32 -3.14 4.04 -10.30
C ASN A 32 -4.42 3.63 -9.56
N PHE A 33 -5.03 4.57 -8.84
CA PHE A 33 -6.26 4.35 -8.09
C PHE A 33 -7.42 5.07 -8.76
N CYS A 34 -8.53 4.36 -8.96
CA CYS A 34 -9.79 4.91 -9.40
C CYS A 34 -10.68 5.15 -8.17
N MET A 35 -10.99 6.42 -7.89
CA MET A 35 -11.97 6.80 -6.87
C MET A 35 -13.38 6.61 -7.43
N GLY A 36 -14.27 6.01 -6.63
CA GLY A 36 -15.65 5.70 -7.01
C GLY A 36 -16.54 6.93 -7.22
N ASP A 37 -17.68 6.68 -7.85
CA ASP A 37 -18.70 7.67 -8.23
C ASP A 37 -19.24 8.46 -7.00
N PRO A 38 -19.16 9.81 -6.99
CA PRO A 38 -19.58 10.65 -5.87
C PRO A 38 -21.10 10.81 -5.73
N THR A 39 -21.93 10.14 -6.54
CA THR A 39 -23.37 10.46 -6.66
C THR A 39 -24.28 9.91 -5.54
N LYS A 40 -23.80 9.02 -4.66
CA LYS A 40 -24.55 8.55 -3.48
C LYS A 40 -23.94 9.10 -2.19
N PRO A 41 -24.72 9.30 -1.11
CA PRO A 41 -24.15 9.46 0.22
C PRO A 41 -23.24 8.26 0.50
N HIS A 42 -21.94 8.49 0.53
CA HIS A 42 -20.91 7.44 0.56
C HIS A 42 -21.16 6.40 1.67
N ALA A 43 -21.64 6.84 2.82
CA ALA A 43 -22.02 5.97 3.93
C ALA A 43 -23.18 5.01 3.59
N GLU A 44 -24.22 5.48 2.88
CA GLU A 44 -25.33 4.65 2.43
C GLU A 44 -24.87 3.62 1.40
N PHE A 45 -23.98 4.04 0.50
CA PHE A 45 -23.36 3.15 -0.47
C PHE A 45 -22.53 2.05 0.22
N VAL A 46 -21.65 2.41 1.16
CA VAL A 46 -20.89 1.43 1.95
C VAL A 46 -21.82 0.49 2.73
N GLN A 47 -22.88 1.01 3.34
CA GLN A 47 -23.88 0.16 4.01
C GLN A 47 -24.57 -0.81 3.04
N SER A 48 -24.87 -0.37 1.82
CA SER A 48 -25.45 -1.22 0.79
C SER A 48 -24.51 -2.36 0.40
N LEU A 49 -23.21 -2.09 0.25
CA LEU A 49 -22.20 -3.11 -0.03
C LEU A 49 -22.08 -4.15 1.08
N LEU A 50 -22.17 -3.72 2.35
CA LEU A 50 -22.12 -4.63 3.49
C LEU A 50 -23.34 -5.53 3.60
N ARG A 51 -24.51 -5.08 3.13
CA ARG A 51 -25.76 -5.87 3.13
C ARG A 51 -25.88 -6.77 1.90
N SER A 52 -25.33 -6.34 0.77
CA SER A 52 -25.39 -7.05 -0.50
C SER A 52 -24.07 -6.82 -1.25
N PRO A 53 -23.12 -7.76 -1.15
CA PRO A 53 -21.77 -7.58 -1.67
C PRO A 53 -21.77 -7.77 -3.19
N THR A 54 -22.22 -6.74 -3.92
CA THR A 54 -22.17 -6.68 -5.38
C THR A 54 -20.85 -6.09 -5.89
N GLU A 55 -20.08 -5.43 -5.01
CA GLU A 55 -18.77 -4.83 -5.31
C GLU A 55 -17.77 -5.15 -4.18
N GLY A 56 -16.48 -4.95 -4.46
CA GLY A 56 -15.41 -5.23 -3.50
C GLY A 56 -15.29 -4.15 -2.42
N SER A 57 -15.09 -4.54 -1.16
CA SER A 57 -14.83 -3.61 -0.05
C SER A 57 -13.36 -3.20 0.08
N GLY A 58 -12.46 -3.89 -0.61
CA GLY A 58 -11.02 -3.66 -0.52
C GLY A 58 -10.26 -4.19 -1.74
N GLY A 59 -9.11 -3.58 -2.00
CA GLY A 59 -8.19 -3.93 -3.08
C GLY A 59 -6.93 -4.62 -2.54
N TYR A 60 -6.30 -5.43 -3.38
CA TYR A 60 -5.03 -6.09 -3.09
C TYR A 60 -4.03 -5.80 -4.19
N PHE A 61 -2.80 -5.50 -3.82
CA PHE A 61 -1.68 -5.46 -4.75
C PHE A 61 -0.47 -6.12 -4.13
N SER A 62 0.38 -6.70 -4.98
CA SER A 62 1.55 -7.44 -4.54
C SER A 62 2.80 -7.02 -5.29
N TYR A 63 3.93 -7.01 -4.59
CA TYR A 63 5.23 -6.72 -5.17
C TYR A 63 6.34 -7.49 -4.45
N THR A 64 7.40 -7.82 -5.18
CA THR A 64 8.54 -8.60 -4.68
C THR A 64 9.56 -7.72 -3.98
N ALA A 65 9.15 -7.13 -2.86
CA ALA A 65 10.04 -6.42 -1.94
C ALA A 65 9.46 -6.51 -0.52
N LEU A 66 10.25 -6.08 0.46
CA LEU A 66 9.78 -5.89 1.82
C LEU A 66 9.02 -4.57 1.92
N GLY A 67 7.70 -4.62 2.14
CA GLY A 67 6.85 -3.47 2.41
C GLY A 67 6.82 -3.18 3.91
N ASN A 68 7.84 -2.49 4.40
CA ASN A 68 7.82 -1.97 5.77
C ASN A 68 7.03 -0.67 5.83
N PHE A 69 5.98 -0.66 6.65
CA PHE A 69 5.22 0.53 7.04
C PHE A 69 5.55 0.83 8.50
N ILE A 70 6.75 1.36 8.74
CA ILE A 70 7.18 1.75 10.08
C ILE A 70 6.53 3.10 10.38
N PRO A 71 5.69 3.23 11.43
CA PRO A 71 5.01 4.49 11.77
C PRO A 71 5.97 5.67 11.91
N GLU A 72 7.16 5.42 12.42
CA GLU A 72 8.22 6.41 12.63
C GLU A 72 8.99 6.79 11.35
N ALA A 73 8.92 5.95 10.31
CA ALA A 73 9.64 6.14 9.04
C ALA A 73 8.81 6.85 7.97
N GLY A 74 7.48 6.86 8.13
CA GLY A 74 6.53 7.41 7.16
C GLY A 74 6.36 6.57 5.90
N SER A 75 5.21 6.74 5.23
CA SER A 75 4.87 6.01 3.98
C SER A 75 5.78 6.33 2.78
N GLY A 76 6.60 7.38 2.86
CA GLY A 76 7.57 7.73 1.82
C GLY A 76 8.80 6.81 1.80
N ASP A 77 8.93 5.97 2.81
CA ASP A 77 10.06 5.05 2.95
C ASP A 77 9.82 3.67 2.31
N THR A 78 8.61 3.46 1.79
CA THR A 78 8.22 2.19 1.17
C THR A 78 9.06 1.88 -0.09
N ILE A 79 9.72 2.88 -0.68
CA ILE A 79 10.78 2.71 -1.70
C ILE A 79 11.90 3.74 -1.44
N GLY A 80 12.70 3.50 -0.39
CA GLY A 80 14.12 3.85 -0.39
C GLY A 80 14.61 5.12 0.32
N LYS A 81 14.03 5.58 1.45
CA LYS A 81 14.50 6.81 2.13
C LYS A 81 14.69 6.79 3.67
N GLN A 82 14.73 5.62 4.31
CA GLN A 82 15.59 5.28 5.45
C GLN A 82 16.97 4.82 4.96
N ASN A 83 17.16 4.79 3.65
CA ASN A 83 18.47 4.80 3.03
C ASN A 83 18.87 6.27 2.81
N VAL A 84 19.74 6.80 3.69
CA VAL A 84 20.57 8.04 3.65
C VAL A 84 20.39 8.79 4.99
N SER A 85 21.37 8.91 5.88
CA SER A 85 22.83 8.84 5.74
C SER A 85 23.50 8.43 7.06
N THR A 86 24.57 7.63 6.98
CA THR A 86 25.81 8.02 7.65
C THR A 86 26.98 7.58 6.79
N SER A 87 27.64 8.56 6.17
CA SER A 87 28.99 8.49 5.62
C SER A 87 29.23 7.47 4.50
N SER A 88 30.05 7.87 3.54
CA SER A 88 30.60 7.07 2.45
C SER A 88 31.44 5.85 2.88
N ASP A 89 31.41 5.43 4.14
CA ASP A 89 32.35 4.46 4.72
C ASP A 89 31.72 3.26 5.45
N THR A 90 30.40 3.08 5.38
CA THR A 90 29.77 1.85 5.92
C THR A 90 29.36 0.91 4.80
N LYS A 91 30.23 -0.08 4.54
CA LYS A 91 29.81 -1.40 4.03
C LYS A 91 28.81 -1.95 5.05
N ASP A 92 27.51 -1.74 4.80
CA ASP A 92 26.35 -2.44 5.38
C ASP A 92 25.14 -1.49 5.32
N GLY A 93 24.76 -1.08 4.11
CA GLY A 93 23.40 -0.62 3.86
C GLY A 93 22.50 -1.83 4.08
N ALA A 94 21.86 -1.91 5.24
CA ALA A 94 21.11 -3.09 5.66
C ALA A 94 19.82 -3.22 4.83
N ALA A 95 19.97 -3.61 3.56
CA ALA A 95 19.02 -4.43 2.86
C ALA A 95 18.62 -5.52 3.85
N SER A 96 17.37 -5.50 4.34
CA SER A 96 16.89 -6.58 5.20
C SER A 96 17.21 -7.88 4.46
N PRO A 97 18.10 -8.74 4.97
CA PRO A 97 18.66 -9.81 4.15
C PRO A 97 17.51 -10.70 3.68
N GLY A 98 17.49 -11.14 2.43
CA GLY A 98 16.51 -12.11 1.93
C GLY A 98 15.47 -11.57 0.93
N ASN A 99 14.71 -12.52 0.35
CA ASN A 99 13.67 -12.26 -0.64
C ASN A 99 12.31 -12.20 0.05
N TYR A 100 11.54 -11.15 -0.26
CA TYR A 100 10.23 -10.90 0.33
C TYR A 100 9.16 -10.75 -0.76
N LEU A 101 7.94 -11.15 -0.39
CA LEU A 101 6.72 -10.84 -1.12
C LEU A 101 5.84 -10.03 -0.19
N THR A 102 5.40 -8.87 -0.66
CA THR A 102 4.40 -8.06 0.04
C THR A 102 3.05 -8.24 -0.65
N ILE A 103 2.00 -8.44 0.14
CA ILE A 103 0.60 -8.33 -0.27
C ILE A 103 -0.01 -7.22 0.57
N ALA A 104 -0.25 -6.08 -0.05
CA ALA A 104 -0.83 -4.92 0.59
C ALA A 104 -2.35 -4.89 0.36
N CYS A 105 -3.08 -4.47 1.39
CA CYS A 105 -4.53 -4.31 1.37
C CYS A 105 -4.88 -2.82 1.42
N MET A 106 -5.91 -2.42 0.68
CA MET A 106 -6.46 -1.07 0.73
C MET A 106 -7.98 -1.11 0.84
N LEU A 107 -8.58 -0.06 1.40
CA LEU A 107 -10.03 0.14 1.37
C LEU A 107 -10.41 0.82 0.05
N LEU A 108 -11.40 0.26 -0.66
CA LEU A 108 -11.93 0.90 -1.87
C LEU A 108 -12.91 2.03 -1.53
N HIS A 109 -13.54 1.94 -0.36
CA HIS A 109 -14.59 2.86 0.07
C HIS A 109 -14.38 3.29 1.53
N PRO A 110 -13.26 3.96 1.88
CA PRO A 110 -13.00 4.41 3.24
C PRO A 110 -14.03 5.45 3.69
N LEU A 111 -14.50 5.37 4.93
CA LEU A 111 -15.39 6.34 5.55
C LEU A 111 -14.64 7.42 6.34
N SER A 112 -13.39 7.16 6.70
CA SER A 112 -12.47 8.14 7.30
C SER A 112 -12.31 9.33 6.37
N ARG A 113 -12.34 10.54 6.94
CA ARG A 113 -12.21 11.78 6.18
C ARG A 113 -10.96 12.52 6.62
N GLU A 114 -10.07 12.77 5.67
CA GLU A 114 -8.93 13.65 5.86
C GLU A 114 -9.34 15.12 5.94
N ASN A 115 -8.45 15.94 6.46
CA ASN A 115 -8.57 17.38 6.47
C ASN A 115 -7.24 18.02 6.06
N THR A 116 -7.28 18.93 5.09
CA THR A 116 -6.12 19.72 4.69
C THR A 116 -6.50 21.19 4.75
N HIS A 117 -5.70 22.00 5.45
CA HIS A 117 -5.97 23.43 5.62
C HIS A 117 -4.70 24.26 5.42
N ILE A 118 -4.81 25.39 4.73
CA ILE A 118 -3.72 26.35 4.62
C ILE A 118 -3.40 26.95 5.99
N THR A 119 -2.13 27.12 6.30
CA THR A 119 -1.67 27.73 7.56
C THR A 119 -1.16 29.16 7.37
N SER A 120 -1.03 29.59 6.12
CA SER A 120 -0.54 30.91 5.71
C SER A 120 -1.17 31.33 4.37
N SER A 121 -1.08 32.62 4.06
CA SER A 121 -1.40 33.17 2.73
C SER A 121 -0.25 33.04 1.72
N ASP A 122 0.95 32.67 2.17
CA ASP A 122 2.11 32.41 1.32
C ASP A 122 1.98 31.02 0.67
N PRO A 123 1.89 30.91 -0.68
CA PRO A 123 1.70 29.64 -1.37
C PRO A 123 2.92 28.70 -1.29
N GLU A 124 4.09 29.18 -0.88
CA GLU A 124 5.29 28.35 -0.69
C GLU A 124 5.28 27.59 0.65
N ILE A 125 4.37 27.93 1.56
CA ILE A 125 4.23 27.26 2.86
C ILE A 125 3.32 26.04 2.72
N THR A 126 3.85 24.86 3.03
CA THR A 126 3.10 23.60 3.02
C THR A 126 1.85 23.69 3.91
N PRO A 127 0.68 23.27 3.42
CA PRO A 127 -0.53 23.25 4.23
C PRO A 127 -0.42 22.24 5.37
N GLN A 128 -1.23 22.43 6.41
CA GLN A 128 -1.42 21.40 7.41
C GLN A 128 -2.25 20.26 6.79
N ILE A 129 -1.66 19.07 6.73
CA ILE A 129 -2.32 17.85 6.24
C ILE A 129 -2.59 16.96 7.46
N ASP A 130 -3.84 16.61 7.68
CA ASP A 130 -4.29 15.66 8.68
C ASP A 130 -5.04 14.52 7.97
N PRO A 131 -4.35 13.41 7.63
CA PRO A 131 -4.95 12.32 6.85
C PRO A 131 -6.12 11.63 7.54
N LYS A 132 -6.15 11.62 8.88
CA LYS A 132 -7.15 10.88 9.68
C LYS A 132 -7.43 9.45 9.18
N CYS A 133 -6.43 8.79 8.59
CA CYS A 133 -6.56 7.45 8.04
C CYS A 133 -7.04 6.49 9.14
N LEU A 134 -8.01 5.63 8.80
CA LEU A 134 -8.59 4.64 9.73
C LEU A 134 -9.26 5.21 10.98
N SER A 135 -9.52 6.53 11.03
CA SER A 135 -10.23 7.18 12.15
C SER A 135 -11.67 6.71 12.30
N HIS A 136 -12.32 6.26 11.22
CA HIS A 136 -13.64 5.65 11.30
C HIS A 136 -13.54 4.17 11.68
N PRO A 137 -14.21 3.69 12.75
CA PRO A 137 -14.02 2.33 13.27
C PRO A 137 -14.38 1.23 12.25
N LEU A 138 -15.30 1.51 11.33
CA LEU A 138 -15.65 0.58 10.26
C LEU A 138 -14.50 0.34 9.27
N ASP A 139 -13.67 1.35 9.01
CA ASP A 139 -12.53 1.23 8.09
C ASP A 139 -11.51 0.25 8.65
N LEU A 140 -11.16 0.42 9.92
CA LEU A 140 -10.28 -0.48 10.66
C LEU A 140 -10.86 -1.90 10.71
N ALA A 141 -12.17 -2.04 10.91
CA ALA A 141 -12.85 -3.32 10.94
C ALA A 141 -12.87 -4.03 9.56
N ILE A 142 -13.04 -3.30 8.46
CA ILE A 142 -13.01 -3.88 7.10
C ILE A 142 -11.56 -4.24 6.73
N LEU A 143 -10.61 -3.33 6.97
CA LEU A 143 -9.20 -3.54 6.62
C LEU A 143 -8.61 -4.74 7.39
N SER A 144 -8.88 -4.87 8.69
CA SER A 144 -8.41 -6.03 9.48
C SER A 144 -8.91 -7.37 8.93
N ARG A 145 -10.14 -7.41 8.39
CA ARG A 145 -10.66 -8.62 7.72
C ARG A 145 -9.93 -8.92 6.40
N HIS A 146 -9.56 -7.89 5.64
CA HIS A 146 -8.73 -8.06 4.43
C HIS A 146 -7.31 -8.54 4.77
N VAL A 147 -6.69 -7.96 5.81
CA VAL A 147 -5.37 -8.42 6.31
C VAL A 147 -5.44 -9.88 6.74
N ARG A 148 -6.47 -10.27 7.49
CA ARG A 148 -6.70 -11.68 7.85
C ARG A 148 -6.89 -12.58 6.62
N TYR A 149 -7.56 -12.09 5.58
CA TYR A 149 -7.74 -12.83 4.34
C TYR A 149 -6.41 -13.10 3.61
N ASN A 150 -5.36 -12.29 3.81
CA ASN A 150 -4.04 -12.57 3.27
C ASN A 150 -3.51 -13.95 3.69
N SER A 151 -3.86 -14.43 4.88
CA SER A 151 -3.53 -15.80 5.34
C SER A 151 -4.03 -16.86 4.37
N LYS A 152 -5.24 -16.69 3.85
CA LYS A 152 -5.82 -17.59 2.86
C LYS A 152 -5.10 -17.48 1.52
N ILE A 153 -4.73 -16.27 1.11
CA ILE A 153 -3.98 -16.05 -0.14
C ILE A 153 -2.61 -16.74 -0.06
N ILE A 154 -1.83 -16.50 1.00
CA ILE A 154 -0.49 -17.07 1.15
C ILE A 154 -0.50 -18.59 1.34
N SER A 155 -1.57 -19.17 1.91
CA SER A 155 -1.70 -20.61 2.08
C SER A 155 -2.17 -21.34 0.82
N SER A 156 -2.66 -20.60 -0.19
CA SER A 156 -3.22 -21.19 -1.40
C SER A 156 -2.13 -21.59 -2.41
N PRO A 157 -2.19 -22.81 -2.98
CA PRO A 157 -1.33 -23.17 -4.11
C PRO A 157 -1.66 -22.35 -5.37
N PRO A 158 -0.69 -22.11 -6.27
CA PRO A 158 0.71 -22.51 -6.16
C PRO A 158 1.54 -21.54 -5.30
N LEU A 159 0.97 -20.42 -4.85
CA LEU A 159 1.74 -19.39 -4.14
C LEU A 159 2.44 -19.95 -2.89
N SER A 160 1.73 -20.78 -2.12
CA SER A 160 2.26 -21.39 -0.89
C SER A 160 3.55 -22.19 -1.10
N THR A 161 3.77 -22.77 -2.29
CA THR A 161 4.98 -23.57 -2.57
C THR A 161 6.22 -22.70 -2.79
N HIS A 162 6.04 -21.41 -3.04
CA HIS A 162 7.12 -20.44 -3.23
C HIS A 162 7.46 -19.66 -1.94
N LEU A 163 6.63 -19.77 -0.91
CA LEU A 163 6.84 -19.08 0.36
C LEU A 163 7.57 -19.98 1.36
N LYS A 164 8.52 -19.38 2.10
CA LYS A 164 9.25 -20.11 3.15
C LYS A 164 8.28 -20.43 4.31
N PRO A 165 8.14 -21.70 4.72
CA PRO A 165 7.45 -22.03 5.96
C PRO A 165 8.08 -21.26 7.12
N SER A 166 7.25 -20.62 7.95
CA SER A 166 7.71 -19.76 9.06
C SER A 166 8.69 -18.66 8.64
N GLY A 167 8.55 -18.14 7.42
CA GLY A 167 9.33 -17.01 6.93
C GLY A 167 9.13 -15.74 7.76
N ARG A 168 10.11 -14.83 7.71
CA ARG A 168 10.03 -13.52 8.37
C ARG A 168 8.86 -12.71 7.81
N ARG A 169 8.16 -12.00 8.70
CA ARG A 169 7.05 -11.08 8.38
C ARG A 169 7.48 -9.63 8.64
N ASN A 170 6.61 -8.69 8.26
CA ASN A 170 6.80 -7.26 8.53
C ASN A 170 7.00 -6.99 10.03
N HIS A 171 7.73 -5.91 10.33
CA HIS A 171 7.86 -5.41 11.69
C HIS A 171 6.47 -5.12 12.29
N GLY A 172 6.25 -5.48 13.55
CA GLY A 172 4.97 -5.30 14.23
C GLY A 172 3.85 -6.23 13.78
N ALA A 173 4.06 -7.11 12.79
CA ALA A 173 3.02 -8.04 12.37
C ALA A 173 2.63 -8.98 13.52
N PRO A 174 1.32 -9.17 13.80
CA PRO A 174 0.89 -10.04 14.88
C PRO A 174 1.33 -11.49 14.62
N SER A 175 1.67 -12.19 15.71
CA SER A 175 2.02 -13.61 15.65
C SER A 175 0.87 -14.43 15.08
N ASP A 176 -0.36 -14.11 15.52
CA ASP A 176 -1.59 -14.66 14.99
C ASP A 176 -2.39 -13.58 14.23
N ILE A 177 -2.33 -13.66 12.91
CA ILE A 177 -3.08 -12.80 11.99
C ILE A 177 -4.57 -13.19 11.89
N MET A 178 -4.97 -14.31 12.51
CA MET A 178 -6.38 -14.70 12.62
C MET A 178 -7.10 -13.99 13.77
N ASP A 179 -6.35 -13.51 14.76
CA ASP A 179 -6.83 -12.65 15.83
C ASP A 179 -7.14 -11.24 15.28
N LEU A 180 -8.43 -10.89 15.25
CA LEU A 180 -8.86 -9.61 14.70
C LEU A 180 -8.49 -8.41 15.57
N ASP A 181 -8.29 -8.59 16.86
CA ASP A 181 -7.92 -7.47 17.72
C ASP A 181 -6.42 -7.23 17.63
N ALA A 182 -5.61 -8.29 17.59
CA ALA A 182 -4.17 -8.19 17.32
C ALA A 182 -3.83 -7.59 15.95
N VAL A 183 -4.72 -7.70 14.95
CA VAL A 183 -4.54 -7.12 13.61
C VAL A 183 -4.93 -5.64 13.53
N LYS A 184 -5.67 -5.11 14.51
CA LYS A 184 -6.10 -3.70 14.53
C LYS A 184 -5.14 -2.79 15.28
N GLU A 185 -4.26 -3.36 16.09
CA GLU A 185 -3.16 -2.68 16.79
C GLU A 185 -1.96 -2.48 15.85
#